data_AF-A0A7Z9TXP0-F1
#
_entry.id   AF-A0A7Z9TXP0-F1
#
_cell.length_a   1.000
_cell.length_b   1.000
_cell.length_c   1.000
_cell.angle_alpha   90.00
_cell.angle_beta   90.00
_cell.angle_gamma   90.00
#
_symmetry.space_group_name_H-M   'P 1'
#
loop_
_entity.id
_entity.type
_entity.pdbx_description
1 polymer ?
#
loop_
_entity_poly.entity_id
_entity_poly.type
_entity_poly.pdbx_seq_one_letter_code
_entity_poly.pdbx_strand_id
1 'polypeptide(L)'
;MKNFKYFAKQMLEWRWRFALALFLAAFSAIGLGIGLLSLGPALSLILDPEQGKSLIQLANEYNAGEHIAQVPGWLVAMLPEGRFDGVIFILIGVGGLTIVGGFANFFHQFLSAWIAVHVVARVREASFRHVLAMPLGKVQKLGS
;
A
#
# COMPACT_ATOMS: atom_id res chain seq x y z
N MET A 1 -2.05 9.62 25.47
CA MET A 1 -1.47 8.32 25.02
C MET A 1 -2.08 7.06 25.64
N LYS A 2 -2.59 7.09 26.89
CA LYS A 2 -3.17 5.89 27.54
C LYS A 2 -4.37 5.32 26.77
N ASN A 3 -5.30 6.18 26.33
CA ASN A 3 -6.50 5.76 25.59
C ASN A 3 -6.15 5.12 24.23
N PHE A 4 -5.22 5.71 23.47
CA PHE A 4 -4.74 5.13 22.21
C PHE A 4 -4.16 3.74 22.40
N LYS A 5 -3.27 3.57 23.39
CA LYS A 5 -2.66 2.26 23.69
C LYS A 5 -3.71 1.21 24.09
N TYR A 6 -4.77 1.62 24.80
CA TYR A 6 -5.87 0.72 25.17
C TYR A 6 -6.62 0.18 23.94
N PHE A 7 -6.99 1.04 23.00
CA PHE A 7 -7.67 0.61 21.76
C PHE A 7 -6.74 -0.16 20.81
N ALA A 8 -5.50 0.30 20.65
CA ALA A 8 -4.50 -0.38 19.82
C ALA A 8 -4.23 -1.82 20.29
N LYS A 9 -4.20 -2.04 21.62
CA LYS A 9 -4.05 -3.38 22.19
C LYS A 9 -5.24 -4.29 21.86
N GLN A 10 -6.45 -3.75 21.75
CA GLN A 10 -7.63 -4.54 21.36
C GLN A 10 -7.66 -4.86 19.87
N MET A 11 -7.14 -3.97 19.01
CA MET A 11 -6.97 -4.25 17.58
C MET A 11 -6.00 -5.43 17.36
N LEU A 12 -4.98 -5.55 18.23
CA LEU A 12 -4.02 -6.65 18.23
C LEU A 12 -4.61 -8.01 18.65
N GLU A 13 -5.86 -8.12 19.07
CA GLU A 13 -6.47 -9.45 19.19
C GLU A 13 -6.67 -10.11 17.82
N TRP A 14 -6.84 -9.31 16.77
CA TRP A 14 -6.99 -9.75 15.39
C TRP A 14 -5.67 -9.69 14.63
N ARG A 15 -4.59 -10.24 15.25
CA ARG A 15 -3.18 -10.11 14.80
C ARG A 15 -3.00 -10.38 13.31
N TRP A 16 -3.64 -11.42 12.80
CA TRP A 16 -3.48 -11.83 11.40
C TRP A 16 -4.09 -10.83 10.42
N ARG A 17 -5.29 -10.33 10.73
CA ARG A 17 -5.97 -9.32 9.90
C ARG A 17 -5.25 -7.98 9.95
N PHE A 18 -4.74 -7.62 11.13
CA PHE A 18 -3.95 -6.41 11.31
C PHE A 18 -2.61 -6.49 10.54
N ALA A 19 -1.89 -7.61 10.65
CA ALA A 19 -0.64 -7.83 9.91
C ALA A 19 -0.87 -7.83 8.39
N LEU A 20 -1.94 -8.49 7.92
CA LEU A 20 -2.32 -8.48 6.51
C LEU A 20 -2.68 -7.07 6.03
N ALA A 21 -3.45 -6.30 6.80
CA ALA A 21 -3.78 -4.92 6.45
C ALA A 21 -2.52 -4.05 6.35
N LEU A 22 -1.54 -4.23 7.25
CA LEU A 22 -0.28 -3.49 7.23
C LEU A 22 0.58 -3.88 6.02
N PHE A 23 0.67 -5.18 5.72
CA PHE A 23 1.37 -5.68 4.54
C PHE A 23 0.78 -5.11 3.25
N LEU A 24 -0.56 -5.12 3.12
CA LEU A 24 -1.25 -4.57 1.96
C LEU A 24 -1.07 -3.05 1.82
N ALA A 25 -1.03 -2.31 2.92
CA ALA A 25 -0.69 -0.88 2.90
C ALA A 25 0.72 -0.64 2.37
N ALA A 26 1.71 -1.37 2.89
CA ALA A 26 3.09 -1.25 2.45
C ALA A 26 3.21 -1.61 0.96
N PHE A 27 2.58 -2.70 0.54
CA PHE A 27 2.58 -3.14 -0.85
C PHE A 27 1.91 -2.12 -1.79
N SER A 28 0.77 -1.54 -1.38
CA SER A 28 0.11 -0.47 -2.13
C SER A 28 0.97 0.79 -2.24
N ALA A 29 1.67 1.17 -1.17
CA ALA A 29 2.55 2.35 -1.17
C ALA A 29 3.77 2.13 -2.09
N ILE A 30 4.34 0.93 -2.08
CA ILE A 30 5.43 0.55 -2.99
C ILE A 30 4.95 0.60 -4.43
N GLY A 31 3.76 0.06 -4.74
CA GLY A 31 3.18 0.11 -6.09
C GLY A 31 3.02 1.54 -6.60
N LEU A 32 2.56 2.46 -5.75
CA LEU A 32 2.48 3.89 -6.09
C LEU A 32 3.87 4.50 -6.33
N GLY A 33 4.85 4.16 -5.49
CA GLY A 33 6.24 4.61 -5.66
C GLY A 33 6.86 4.13 -6.97
N ILE A 34 6.69 2.85 -7.32
CA ILE A 34 7.15 2.29 -8.60
C ILE A 34 6.47 2.99 -9.78
N GLY A 35 5.15 3.22 -9.69
CA GLY A 35 4.41 3.96 -10.72
C GLY A 35 4.98 5.36 -10.95
N LEU A 36 5.30 6.09 -9.88
CA LEU A 36 5.91 7.42 -9.99
C LEU A 36 7.32 7.39 -10.61
N LEU A 37 8.15 6.43 -10.18
CA LEU A 37 9.51 6.25 -10.72
C LEU A 37 9.51 5.85 -12.20
N SER A 38 8.47 5.15 -12.67
CA SER A 38 8.34 4.75 -14.09
C SER A 38 8.15 5.93 -15.05
N LEU A 39 7.77 7.12 -14.54
CA LEU A 39 7.58 8.31 -15.36
C LEU A 39 8.88 8.78 -16.01
N GLY A 40 10.03 8.65 -15.34
CA GLY A 40 11.32 9.09 -15.88
C GLY A 40 11.66 8.38 -17.21
N PRO A 41 11.73 7.04 -17.24
CA PRO A 41 11.92 6.28 -18.46
C PRO A 41 10.84 6.57 -19.51
N ALA A 42 9.56 6.60 -19.14
CA ALA A 42 8.46 6.88 -20.06
C ALA A 42 8.60 8.24 -20.74
N LEU A 43 8.96 9.28 -19.99
CA LEU A 43 9.20 10.62 -20.53
C LEU A 43 10.43 10.63 -21.45
N SER A 44 11.52 9.94 -21.10
CA SER A 44 12.73 9.89 -21.93
C SER A 44 12.51 9.20 -23.29
N LEU A 45 11.54 8.28 -23.39
CA LEU A 45 11.14 7.64 -24.64
C LEU A 45 10.30 8.55 -25.53
N ILE A 46 9.57 9.51 -24.93
CA ILE A 46 8.60 10.39 -25.62
C ILE A 46 9.22 11.75 -25.99
N LEU A 47 10.03 12.35 -25.11
CA LEU A 47 10.50 13.74 -25.24
C LEU A 47 11.64 13.95 -26.25
N ASP A 48 12.43 12.92 -26.59
CA ASP A 48 13.54 13.05 -27.54
C ASP A 48 13.27 12.27 -28.85
N PRO A 49 12.60 12.89 -29.84
CA PRO A 49 12.28 12.22 -31.10
C PRO A 49 13.51 11.85 -31.95
N GLU A 50 14.62 12.60 -31.87
CA GLU A 50 15.82 12.31 -32.68
C GLU A 50 16.92 11.52 -31.93
N GLN A 51 17.08 11.71 -30.62
CA GLN A 51 18.11 11.03 -29.79
C GLN A 51 17.54 10.08 -28.71
N GLY A 52 16.24 9.81 -28.72
CA GLY A 52 15.57 9.03 -27.68
C GLY A 52 16.16 7.63 -27.50
N LYS A 53 16.53 7.33 -26.25
CA LYS A 53 17.09 6.03 -25.89
C LYS A 53 16.00 4.97 -25.87
N SER A 54 16.27 3.78 -26.42
CA SER A 54 15.36 2.64 -26.28
C SER A 54 15.37 2.11 -24.84
N LEU A 55 14.35 1.33 -24.46
CA LEU A 55 14.32 0.69 -23.14
C LEU A 55 15.54 -0.21 -22.88
N ILE A 56 16.02 -0.87 -23.93
CA ILE A 56 17.23 -1.71 -23.87
C ILE A 56 18.46 -0.85 -23.57
N GLN A 57 18.59 0.31 -24.24
CA GLN A 57 19.69 1.24 -23.98
C GLN A 57 19.65 1.77 -22.55
N LEU A 58 18.47 2.16 -22.05
CA LEU A 58 18.28 2.60 -20.66
C LEU A 58 18.63 1.49 -19.66
N ALA A 59 18.22 0.25 -19.92
CA ALA A 59 18.53 -0.89 -19.06
C ALA A 59 20.04 -1.21 -19.05
N ASN A 60 20.70 -1.13 -20.20
CA ASN A 60 22.15 -1.36 -20.31
C ASN A 60 22.96 -0.25 -19.65
N GLU A 61 22.54 1.01 -19.77
CA GLU A 61 23.16 2.15 -19.07
C GLU A 61 22.99 2.03 -17.55
N TYR A 62 21.81 1.63 -17.08
CA TYR A 62 21.55 1.39 -15.67
C TYR A 62 22.44 0.27 -15.11
N ASN A 63 22.57 -0.83 -15.86
CA ASN A 63 23.44 -1.96 -15.51
C ASN A 63 24.94 -1.64 -15.57
N ALA A 64 25.33 -0.68 -16.41
CA ALA A 64 26.72 -0.22 -16.51
C ALA A 64 27.13 0.73 -15.36
N GLY A 65 26.17 1.29 -14.62
CA GLY A 65 26.43 2.09 -13.42
C GLY A 65 26.68 1.26 -12.17
N GLU A 66 27.33 1.84 -11.15
CA GLU A 66 27.51 1.24 -9.83
C GLU A 66 26.22 1.30 -8.99
N HIS A 67 25.22 0.52 -9.39
CA HIS A 67 23.97 0.36 -8.65
C HIS A 67 23.97 -0.93 -7.82
N ILE A 68 23.36 -0.87 -6.63
CA ILE A 68 23.24 -2.01 -5.71
C ILE A 68 22.35 -3.13 -6.29
N ALA A 69 21.43 -2.78 -7.19
CA ALA A 69 20.55 -3.71 -7.88
C ALA A 69 20.73 -3.57 -9.39
N GLN A 70 20.97 -4.68 -10.09
CA GLN A 70 21.06 -4.74 -11.55
C GLN A 70 19.76 -5.30 -12.13
N VAL A 71 19.41 -4.85 -13.34
CA VAL A 71 18.31 -5.40 -14.12
C VAL A 71 18.72 -6.78 -14.64
N PRO A 72 17.99 -7.86 -14.30
CA PRO A 72 18.32 -9.21 -14.76
C PRO A 72 18.30 -9.33 -16.29
N GLY A 73 19.26 -10.05 -16.87
CA GLY A 73 19.39 -10.19 -18.33
C GLY A 73 18.16 -10.80 -19.02
N TRP A 74 17.43 -11.70 -18.32
CA TRP A 74 16.18 -12.25 -18.84
C TRP A 74 15.09 -11.18 -19.03
N LEU A 75 15.09 -10.15 -18.19
CA LEU A 75 14.14 -9.06 -18.28
C LEU A 75 14.53 -8.11 -19.42
N VAL A 76 15.83 -7.84 -19.59
CA VAL A 76 16.36 -7.04 -20.70
C VAL A 76 16.05 -7.67 -22.05
N ALA A 77 16.18 -8.99 -22.17
CA ALA A 77 15.88 -9.73 -23.39
C ALA A 77 14.38 -9.71 -23.79
N MET A 78 13.49 -9.39 -22.85
CA MET A 78 12.05 -9.28 -23.08
C MET A 78 11.62 -7.84 -23.44
N LEU A 79 12.54 -6.86 -23.33
CA LEU A 79 12.22 -5.47 -23.62
C LEU A 79 12.03 -5.25 -25.13
N PRO A 80 11.02 -4.46 -25.53
CA PRO A 80 10.86 -4.08 -26.93
C PRO A 80 12.04 -3.24 -27.43
N GLU A 81 12.46 -3.49 -28.67
CA GLU A 81 13.50 -2.70 -29.34
C GLU A 81 12.98 -1.30 -29.76
N GLY A 82 11.70 -1.23 -30.15
CA GLY A 82 11.03 -0.01 -30.59
C GLY A 82 10.68 0.92 -29.42
N ARG A 83 10.86 2.24 -29.61
CA ARG A 83 10.53 3.25 -28.57
C ARG A 83 9.04 3.29 -28.24
N PHE A 84 8.20 3.30 -29.28
CA PHE A 84 6.74 3.32 -29.11
C PHE A 84 6.24 2.05 -28.40
N ASP A 85 6.76 0.89 -28.81
CA ASP A 85 6.47 -0.38 -28.14
C ASP A 85 6.96 -0.38 -26.69
N GLY A 86 8.09 0.29 -26.42
CA GLY A 86 8.58 0.50 -25.06
C GLY A 86 7.64 1.34 -24.19
N VAL A 87 7.08 2.42 -24.72
CA VAL A 87 6.05 3.21 -24.01
C VAL A 87 4.82 2.37 -23.73
N ILE A 88 4.32 1.62 -24.73
CA ILE A 88 3.18 0.71 -24.55
C ILE A 88 3.49 -0.33 -23.48
N PHE A 89 4.68 -0.91 -23.49
CA PHE A 89 5.11 -1.90 -22.52
C PHE A 89 5.11 -1.34 -21.08
N ILE A 90 5.66 -0.14 -20.89
CA ILE A 90 5.58 0.56 -19.59
C ILE A 90 4.13 0.80 -19.21
N LEU A 91 3.29 1.31 -20.11
CA LEU A 91 1.88 1.61 -19.81
C LEU A 91 1.09 0.35 -19.43
N ILE A 92 1.32 -0.78 -20.09
CA ILE A 92 0.72 -2.07 -19.73
C ILE A 92 1.20 -2.51 -18.34
N GLY A 93 2.51 -2.42 -18.07
CA GLY A 93 3.08 -2.75 -16.77
C GLY A 93 2.52 -1.90 -15.64
N VAL A 94 2.44 -0.58 -15.83
CA VAL A 94 1.86 0.37 -14.89
C VAL A 94 0.35 0.15 -14.74
N GLY A 95 -0.36 -0.17 -15.82
CA GLY A 95 -1.78 -0.52 -15.78
C GLY A 95 -2.03 -1.78 -14.93
N GLY A 96 -1.24 -2.82 -15.15
CA GLY A 96 -1.28 -4.04 -14.32
C GLY A 96 -0.95 -3.75 -12.86
N LEU A 97 0.09 -2.96 -12.61
CA LEU A 97 0.47 -2.51 -11.27
C LEU A 97 -0.63 -1.70 -10.59
N THR A 98 -1.38 -0.90 -11.35
CA THR A 98 -2.49 -0.10 -10.85
C THR A 98 -3.66 -0.98 -10.44
N ILE A 99 -4.00 -2.01 -11.23
CA ILE A 99 -5.04 -2.98 -10.87
C ILE A 99 -4.64 -3.68 -9.55
N VAL A 100 -3.43 -4.21 -9.49
CA VAL A 100 -2.91 -4.93 -8.32
C VAL A 100 -2.81 -4.02 -7.09
N GLY A 101 -2.29 -2.80 -7.25
CA GLY A 101 -2.21 -1.79 -6.20
C GLY A 101 -3.59 -1.34 -5.72
N GLY A 102 -4.56 -1.21 -6.63
CA GLY A 102 -5.95 -0.91 -6.31
C GLY A 102 -6.59 -2.00 -5.46
N PHE A 103 -6.41 -3.27 -5.81
CA PHE A 103 -6.84 -4.39 -4.98
C PHE A 103 -6.19 -4.36 -3.59
N ALA A 104 -4.87 -4.14 -3.52
CA ALA A 104 -4.17 -4.05 -2.24
C ALA A 104 -4.70 -2.91 -1.37
N ASN A 105 -4.91 -1.73 -1.95
CA ASN A 105 -5.48 -0.58 -1.26
C ASN A 105 -6.90 -0.85 -0.75
N PHE A 106 -7.75 -1.45 -1.59
CA PHE A 106 -9.11 -1.82 -1.20
C PHE A 106 -9.12 -2.78 -0.01
N PHE A 107 -8.35 -3.87 -0.08
CA PHE A 107 -8.29 -4.84 1.02
C PHE A 107 -7.68 -4.26 2.29
N HIS A 108 -6.67 -3.39 2.18
CA HIS A 108 -6.13 -2.63 3.30
C HIS A 108 -7.23 -1.80 3.99
N GLN A 109 -7.98 -1.00 3.23
CA GLN A 109 -9.07 -0.17 3.76
C GLN A 109 -10.19 -1.01 4.37
N PHE A 110 -10.60 -2.08 3.69
CA PHE A 110 -11.63 -3.00 4.16
C PHE A 110 -11.27 -3.65 5.49
N LEU A 111 -10.07 -4.23 5.60
CA LEU A 111 -9.62 -4.87 6.85
C LEU A 111 -9.47 -3.86 7.99
N SER A 112 -8.97 -2.67 7.68
CA SER A 112 -8.82 -1.60 8.68
C SER A 112 -10.17 -1.17 9.24
N ALA A 113 -11.16 -0.94 8.37
CA ALA A 113 -12.53 -0.62 8.76
C ALA A 113 -13.17 -1.76 9.56
N TRP A 114 -13.00 -3.01 9.10
CA TRP A 114 -13.52 -4.19 9.77
C TRP A 114 -13.02 -4.27 11.22
N ILE A 115 -11.70 -4.14 11.43
CA ILE A 115 -11.10 -4.19 12.78
C ILE A 115 -11.64 -3.05 13.64
N ALA A 116 -11.69 -1.82 13.10
CA ALA A 116 -12.17 -0.66 13.84
C ALA A 116 -13.61 -0.84 14.34
N VAL A 117 -14.52 -1.26 13.46
CA VAL A 117 -15.93 -1.49 13.80
C VAL A 117 -16.08 -2.53 14.91
N HIS A 118 -15.36 -3.65 14.83
CA HIS A 118 -15.47 -4.72 15.82
C HIS A 118 -14.90 -4.33 17.18
N VAL A 119 -13.79 -3.58 17.21
CA VAL A 119 -13.21 -3.05 18.44
C VAL A 119 -14.15 -2.05 19.09
N VAL A 120 -14.73 -1.12 18.31
CA VAL A 120 -15.70 -0.14 18.82
C VAL A 120 -16.95 -0.84 19.37
N ALA A 121 -17.50 -1.83 18.66
CA ALA A 121 -18.67 -2.59 19.10
C ALA A 121 -18.42 -3.29 20.45
N ARG A 122 -17.26 -3.96 20.58
CA ARG A 122 -16.89 -4.64 21.83
C ARG A 122 -16.71 -3.67 22.99
N VAL A 123 -16.03 -2.54 22.76
CA VAL A 123 -15.85 -1.54 23.82
C VAL A 123 -17.19 -0.96 24.24
N ARG A 124 -18.08 -0.67 23.29
CA ARG A 124 -19.43 -0.18 23.57
C ARG A 124 -20.22 -1.18 24.41
N GLU A 125 -20.18 -2.47 24.07
CA GLU A 125 -20.85 -3.52 24.84
C GLU A 125 -20.28 -3.62 26.27
N ALA A 126 -18.96 -3.62 26.42
CA ALA A 126 -18.30 -3.68 27.73
C ALA A 126 -18.65 -2.46 28.59
N SER A 127 -18.66 -1.26 28.02
CA SER A 127 -19.07 -0.04 28.70
C SER A 127 -20.53 -0.07 29.11
N PHE A 128 -21.43 -0.50 28.21
CA PHE A 128 -22.86 -0.60 28.51
C PHE A 128 -23.14 -1.60 29.63
N ARG A 129 -22.54 -2.79 29.56
CA ARG A 129 -22.64 -3.81 30.61
C ARG A 129 -22.11 -3.29 31.95
N HIS A 130 -21.01 -2.54 31.93
CA HIS A 130 -20.45 -1.94 33.14
C HIS A 130 -21.38 -0.89 33.75
N VAL A 131 -22.01 -0.04 32.94
CA VAL A 131 -22.97 0.98 33.39
C VAL A 131 -24.22 0.32 33.97
N LEU A 132 -24.75 -0.72 33.32
CA LEU A 132 -25.92 -1.45 33.83
C LEU A 132 -25.65 -2.22 35.13
N ALA A 133 -24.42 -2.68 35.35
CA ALA A 133 -24.03 -3.41 36.55
C ALA A 133 -23.61 -2.50 37.72
N MET A 134 -23.62 -1.17 37.55
CA MET A 134 -23.18 -0.26 38.61
C MET A 134 -24.23 -0.10 39.72
N PRO A 135 -23.84 -0.15 41.00
CA PRO A 135 -24.78 0.06 42.11
C PRO A 135 -25.36 1.48 42.07
N LEU A 136 -26.67 1.57 42.30
CA LEU A 136 -27.47 2.80 42.17
C LEU A 136 -26.87 4.02 42.91
N GLY A 137 -26.27 3.81 44.09
CA GLY A 137 -25.62 4.87 44.86
C GLY A 137 -24.37 5.48 44.20
N LYS A 138 -23.67 4.74 43.32
CA LYS A 138 -22.57 5.30 42.51
C LYS A 138 -23.11 6.06 41.30
N VAL A 139 -24.20 5.59 40.70
CA VAL A 139 -24.86 6.26 39.57
C VAL A 139 -25.43 7.61 40.01
N GLN A 140 -26.07 7.67 41.18
CA GLN A 140 -26.62 8.91 41.75
C GLN A 140 -25.55 9.98 42.00
N LYS A 141 -24.33 9.59 42.42
CA LYS A 141 -23.20 10.50 42.60
C LYS A 141 -22.56 11.00 41.29
N LEU A 142 -22.76 10.30 40.18
CA LEU A 142 -22.24 10.69 38.86
C LEU A 142 -23.21 11.61 38.09
N GLY A 143 -24.50 11.61 38.46
CA GLY A 143 -25.54 12.44 37.85
C GLY A 143 -25.84 13.75 38.59
N SER A 144 -25.18 14.00 39.73
CA SER A 144 -25.18 15.27 40.46
C SER A 144 -23.92 16.06 40.14
#